data_AF-A0A957T5K2-F1
#
_entry.id   AF-A0A957T5K2-F1
#
_cell.length_a   1.000
_cell.length_b   1.000
_cell.length_c   1.000
_cell.angle_alpha   90.00
_cell.angle_beta   90.00
_cell.angle_gamma   90.00
#
_symmetry.space_group_name_H-M   'P 1'
#
loop_
_entity.id
_entity.type
_entity.pdbx_description
1 polymer ?
#
loop_
_entity_poly.entity_id
_entity_poly.type
_entity_poly.pdbx_seq_one_letter_code
_entity_poly.pdbx_strand_id
1 'polypeptide(L)'
;WSNLRLSVTAQAETITVFGRIRSPFQWHGNHAFIDAFSLVEAPVATLADFPAQVNGNSVNVGWQGVQGTQIDQIPGGAYQLFFDLEFKVGEDGEWQPWLTGQESGESLFTATQANVAHHIRVRARSEQVPGGPGAWPNHRFPGEWSAPRAVTFTDTPPQQHTVFLPNIQN
;
A
#
# COMPACT_ATOMS: atom_id res chain seq x y z
N TRP A 1 -23.53 -1.27 1.66
CA TRP A 1 -22.78 -0.33 0.82
C TRP A 1 -21.32 -0.71 0.86
N SER A 2 -20.63 -0.68 -0.27
CA SER A 2 -19.20 -0.98 -0.35
C SER A 2 -18.50 0.13 -1.14
N ASN A 3 -17.40 0.65 -0.60
CA ASN A 3 -16.55 1.59 -1.30
C ASN A 3 -15.56 0.81 -2.16
N LEU A 4 -15.71 0.89 -3.48
CA LEU A 4 -14.75 0.37 -4.43
C LEU A 4 -13.66 1.41 -4.67
N ARG A 5 -12.40 0.97 -4.66
CA ARG A 5 -11.23 1.86 -4.75
C ARG A 5 -10.21 1.22 -5.69
N LEU A 6 -9.67 2.03 -6.58
CA LEU A 6 -8.72 1.64 -7.63
C LEU A 6 -7.84 2.85 -7.92
N SER A 7 -6.58 2.58 -8.24
CA SER A 7 -5.64 3.52 -8.84
C SER A 7 -5.15 2.94 -10.15
N VAL A 8 -5.01 3.80 -11.16
CA VAL A 8 -4.49 3.44 -12.48
C VAL A 8 -3.68 4.61 -13.06
N THR A 9 -2.62 4.30 -13.80
CA THR A 9 -1.93 5.24 -14.67
C THR A 9 -2.71 5.37 -15.98
N ALA A 10 -3.16 6.59 -16.28
CA ALA A 10 -3.83 6.87 -17.55
C ALA A 10 -2.83 6.75 -18.72
N GLN A 11 -3.17 5.93 -19.71
CA GLN A 11 -2.37 5.77 -20.93
C GLN A 11 -2.81 6.70 -22.07
N ALA A 12 -3.90 7.43 -21.87
CA ALA A 12 -4.49 8.38 -22.81
C ALA A 12 -5.24 9.48 -22.03
N GLU A 13 -5.68 10.51 -22.73
CA GLU A 13 -6.43 11.64 -22.15
C GLU A 13 -7.85 11.26 -21.68
N THR A 14 -8.34 10.08 -22.05
CA THR A 14 -9.67 9.59 -21.68
C THR A 14 -9.57 8.28 -20.91
N ILE A 15 -10.32 8.20 -19.81
CA ILE A 15 -10.47 6.98 -19.00
C ILE A 15 -11.90 6.47 -19.15
N THR A 16 -12.06 5.17 -19.44
CA THR A 16 -13.37 4.50 -19.42
C THR A 16 -13.46 3.57 -18.21
N VAL A 17 -14.51 3.71 -17.41
CA VAL A 17 -14.73 2.90 -16.21
C VAL A 17 -15.83 1.88 -16.48
N PHE A 18 -15.52 0.60 -16.29
CA PHE A 18 -16.49 -0.48 -16.40
C PHE A 18 -16.85 -1.02 -15.01
N GLY A 19 -18.13 -0.93 -14.64
CA GLY A 19 -18.66 -1.56 -13.43
C GLY A 19 -19.25 -2.93 -13.74
N ARG A 20 -18.82 -3.98 -13.01
CA ARG A 20 -19.44 -5.31 -13.07
C ARG A 20 -20.17 -5.62 -11.77
N ILE A 21 -21.47 -5.85 -11.87
CA ILE A 21 -22.29 -6.31 -10.74
C ILE A 21 -22.45 -7.82 -10.85
N ARG A 22 -22.07 -8.54 -9.79
CA ARG A 22 -22.34 -9.97 -9.64
C ARG A 22 -23.47 -10.13 -8.64
N SER A 23 -24.64 -10.56 -9.11
CA SER A 23 -25.76 -10.90 -8.24
C SER A 23 -25.80 -12.39 -7.98
N PRO A 24 -26.10 -12.83 -6.74
CA PRO A 24 -26.40 -14.22 -6.45
C PRO A 24 -27.78 -14.66 -6.97
N PHE A 25 -28.66 -13.73 -7.37
CA PHE A 25 -30.00 -14.03 -7.83
C PHE A 25 -30.05 -14.21 -9.36
N GLN A 26 -30.52 -15.39 -9.79
CA GLN A 26 -30.59 -15.77 -11.20
C GLN A 26 -31.95 -15.44 -11.85
N TRP A 27 -33.02 -15.33 -11.05
CA TRP A 27 -34.41 -15.34 -11.55
C TRP A 27 -35.21 -14.06 -11.26
N HIS A 28 -34.58 -13.06 -10.64
CA HIS A 28 -35.19 -11.75 -10.37
C HIS A 28 -34.30 -10.64 -10.95
N GLY A 29 -34.92 -9.51 -11.31
CA GLY A 29 -34.21 -8.33 -11.79
C GLY A 29 -33.17 -7.88 -10.76
N ASN A 30 -31.94 -7.66 -11.23
CA ASN A 30 -30.85 -7.18 -10.39
C ASN A 30 -30.74 -5.66 -10.54
N HIS A 31 -30.98 -4.94 -9.44
CA HIS A 31 -30.74 -3.52 -9.36
C HIS A 31 -29.46 -3.25 -8.57
N ALA A 32 -28.63 -2.37 -9.11
CA ALA A 32 -27.49 -1.81 -8.40
C ALA A 32 -27.54 -0.30 -8.54
N PHE A 33 -27.12 0.39 -7.50
CA PHE A 33 -27.04 1.84 -7.46
C PHE A 33 -25.59 2.24 -7.26
N ILE A 34 -25.12 3.15 -8.09
CA ILE A 34 -23.88 3.91 -7.84
C ILE A 34 -24.36 5.25 -7.31
N ASP A 35 -24.15 5.47 -6.02
CA ASP A 35 -24.53 6.74 -5.38
C ASP A 35 -23.56 7.86 -5.74
N ALA A 36 -22.27 7.56 -5.75
CA ALA A 36 -21.22 8.52 -6.08
C ALA A 36 -20.03 7.85 -6.75
N PHE A 37 -19.33 8.63 -7.58
CA PHE A 37 -18.03 8.30 -8.15
C PHE A 37 -17.12 9.52 -8.06
N SER A 38 -15.85 9.29 -7.75
CA SER A 38 -14.83 10.33 -7.69
C SER A 38 -13.64 9.89 -8.55
N LEU A 39 -13.24 10.76 -9.47
CA LEU A 39 -12.04 10.62 -10.28
C LEU A 39 -11.13 11.79 -9.94
N VAL A 40 -10.01 11.47 -9.31
CA VAL A 40 -9.00 12.44 -8.88
C VAL A 40 -7.63 11.91 -9.21
N GLU A 41 -6.66 12.81 -9.35
CA GLU A 41 -5.24 12.50 -9.34
C GLU A 41 -4.90 11.66 -8.11
N ALA A 42 -4.31 10.48 -8.33
CA ALA A 42 -3.95 9.57 -7.25
C ALA A 42 -2.72 10.09 -6.51
N PRO A 43 -2.61 9.86 -5.18
CA PRO A 43 -1.38 10.18 -4.47
C PRO A 43 -0.23 9.29 -4.96
N VAL A 44 0.98 9.83 -5.03
CA VAL A 44 2.16 9.13 -5.54
C VAL A 44 3.17 8.93 -4.41
N ALA A 45 3.81 7.77 -4.37
CA ALA A 45 4.89 7.46 -3.43
C ALA A 45 6.19 7.13 -4.17
N THR A 46 7.31 7.46 -3.54
CA THR A 46 8.66 7.15 -4.01
C THR A 46 9.49 6.56 -2.88
N LEU A 47 10.26 5.52 -3.18
CA LEU A 47 11.30 5.00 -2.29
C LEU A 47 12.57 5.84 -2.43
N ALA A 48 13.16 6.22 -1.29
CA ALA A 48 14.49 6.79 -1.23
C ALA A 48 15.53 5.78 -1.74
N ASP A 49 16.72 6.28 -2.10
CA ASP A 49 17.80 5.43 -2.56
C ASP A 49 18.37 4.54 -1.46
N PHE A 50 18.48 3.26 -1.77
CA PHE A 50 19.18 2.26 -0.98
C PHE A 50 20.03 1.38 -1.91
N PRO A 51 21.14 0.82 -1.40
CA PRO A 51 22.06 0.03 -2.20
C PRO A 51 21.41 -1.25 -2.74
N ALA A 52 21.80 -1.67 -3.94
CA ALA A 52 21.34 -2.92 -4.56
C ALA A 52 21.90 -4.18 -3.85
N GLN A 53 22.99 -4.03 -3.07
CA GLN A 53 23.57 -5.08 -2.26
C GLN A 53 24.09 -4.53 -0.94
N VAL A 54 23.85 -5.26 0.16
CA VAL A 54 24.31 -4.91 1.50
C VAL A 54 25.16 -6.05 2.06
N ASN A 55 26.35 -5.71 2.55
CA ASN A 55 27.19 -6.59 3.36
C ASN A 55 26.66 -6.59 4.79
N GLY A 56 25.62 -7.41 5.02
CA GLY A 56 24.79 -7.37 6.22
C GLY A 56 23.43 -8.01 5.92
N ASN A 57 22.51 -7.86 6.86
CA ASN A 57 21.16 -8.42 6.79
C ASN A 57 20.04 -7.36 6.88
N SER A 58 20.39 -6.07 6.90
CA SER A 58 19.42 -4.99 7.06
C SER A 58 19.82 -3.72 6.33
N VAL A 59 18.82 -2.91 5.95
CA VAL A 59 18.99 -1.65 5.23
C VAL A 59 17.91 -0.66 5.66
N ASN A 60 18.24 0.62 5.77
CA ASN A 60 17.23 1.66 5.93
C ASN A 60 16.50 1.88 4.61
N VAL A 61 15.18 1.82 4.65
CA VAL A 61 14.32 2.13 3.51
C VAL A 61 13.54 3.38 3.85
N GLY A 62 13.82 4.46 3.12
CA GLY A 62 13.06 5.71 3.21
C GLY A 62 11.94 5.76 2.16
N TRP A 63 10.86 6.47 2.48
CA TRP A 63 9.77 6.76 1.56
C TRP A 63 9.16 8.13 1.80
N GLN A 64 8.65 8.71 0.71
CA GLN A 64 7.92 9.96 0.71
C GLN A 64 6.87 9.94 -0.38
N GLY A 65 6.03 10.97 -0.44
CA GLY A 65 5.00 11.07 -1.47
C GLY A 65 4.36 12.43 -1.54
N VAL A 66 3.49 12.58 -2.53
CA VAL A 66 2.74 13.80 -2.82
C VAL A 66 1.27 13.45 -2.93
N GLN A 67 0.41 14.30 -2.37
CA GLN A 67 -1.04 14.17 -2.47
C GLN A 67 -1.49 14.64 -3.85
N GLY A 68 -2.54 14.04 -4.40
CA GLY A 68 -3.17 14.55 -5.60
C GLY A 68 -3.78 15.92 -5.35
N THR A 69 -3.50 16.90 -6.20
CA THR A 69 -3.91 18.30 -6.00
C THR A 69 -5.44 18.47 -5.88
N GLN A 70 -6.20 17.60 -6.54
CA GLN A 70 -7.65 17.58 -6.50
C GLN A 70 -8.21 17.02 -5.18
N ILE A 71 -7.44 16.20 -4.47
CA ILE A 71 -7.84 15.65 -3.16
C ILE A 71 -7.85 16.76 -2.11
N ASP A 72 -6.88 17.68 -2.17
CA ASP A 72 -6.79 18.84 -1.28
C ASP A 72 -7.97 19.82 -1.46
N GLN A 73 -8.63 19.79 -2.62
CA GLN A 73 -9.72 20.67 -2.98
C GLN A 73 -11.11 20.11 -2.62
N ILE A 74 -11.19 18.89 -2.10
CA ILE A 74 -12.47 18.29 -1.70
C ILE A 74 -13.08 19.12 -0.55
N PRO A 75 -14.28 19.70 -0.74
CA PRO A 75 -14.89 20.55 0.29
C PRO A 75 -15.07 19.81 1.62
N GLY A 76 -14.59 20.43 2.70
CA GLY A 76 -14.61 19.84 4.04
C GLY A 76 -13.66 18.65 4.24
N GLY A 77 -12.83 18.32 3.24
CA GLY A 77 -11.86 17.23 3.31
C GLY A 77 -10.72 17.50 4.30
N ALA A 78 -10.34 16.47 5.04
CA ALA A 78 -9.19 16.47 5.96
C ALA A 78 -8.24 15.32 5.62
N TYR A 79 -7.84 15.23 4.34
CA TYR A 79 -7.05 14.12 3.83
C TYR A 79 -5.58 14.24 4.22
N GLN A 80 -5.03 13.12 4.70
CA GLN A 80 -3.62 12.96 5.03
C GLN A 80 -3.03 11.83 4.19
N LEU A 81 -1.74 11.94 3.89
CA LEU A 81 -0.99 10.89 3.22
C LEU A 81 -0.56 9.83 4.22
N PHE A 82 -0.85 8.59 3.86
CA PHE A 82 -0.31 7.40 4.50
C PHE A 82 0.37 6.51 3.46
N PHE A 83 1.27 5.65 3.92
CA PHE A 83 2.06 4.77 3.08
C PHE A 83 1.91 3.32 3.54
N ASP A 84 1.77 2.44 2.57
CA ASP A 84 1.88 1.00 2.78
C ASP A 84 3.10 0.50 2.00
N LEU A 85 3.90 -0.35 2.65
CA LEU A 85 5.09 -0.97 2.07
C LEU A 85 4.91 -2.48 2.04
N GLU A 86 5.27 -3.07 0.92
CA GLU A 86 5.29 -4.51 0.72
C GLU A 86 6.67 -4.93 0.24
N PHE A 87 7.01 -6.19 0.52
CA PHE A 87 8.19 -6.82 -0.02
C PHE A 87 7.88 -8.22 -0.55
N LYS A 88 8.70 -8.71 -1.47
CA LYS A 88 8.73 -10.12 -1.88
C LYS A 88 10.17 -10.60 -1.96
N VAL A 89 10.37 -11.90 -1.88
CA VAL A 89 11.69 -12.55 -2.00
C VAL A 89 11.79 -13.23 -3.36
N GLY A 90 12.80 -12.84 -4.14
CA GLY A 90 12.97 -13.29 -5.52
C GLY A 90 11.93 -12.74 -6.49
N GLU A 91 12.09 -13.10 -7.77
CA GLU A 91 11.23 -12.61 -8.85
C GLU A 91 9.81 -13.20 -8.77
N ASP A 92 9.69 -14.46 -8.38
CA ASP A 92 8.40 -15.18 -8.32
C ASP A 92 7.77 -15.19 -6.92
N GLY A 93 8.35 -14.46 -5.97
CA GLY A 93 7.83 -14.38 -4.61
C GLY A 93 6.48 -13.67 -4.53
N GLU A 94 5.68 -14.07 -3.54
CA GLU A 94 4.44 -13.37 -3.20
C GLU A 94 4.73 -12.07 -2.45
N TRP A 95 3.96 -11.02 -2.74
CA TRP A 95 4.03 -9.77 -2.01
C TRP A 95 3.46 -9.92 -0.60
N GLN A 96 4.23 -9.48 0.38
CA GLN A 96 3.90 -9.54 1.80
C GLN A 96 3.89 -8.13 2.39
N PRO A 97 2.94 -7.81 3.28
CA PRO A 97 2.95 -6.53 3.98
C PRO A 97 4.19 -6.45 4.88
N TRP A 98 4.92 -5.34 4.75
CA TRP A 98 5.98 -4.98 5.70
C TRP A 98 5.48 -3.92 6.68
N LEU A 99 4.97 -2.81 6.16
CA LEU A 99 4.43 -1.70 6.94
C LEU A 99 3.11 -1.24 6.34
N THR A 100 2.19 -0.77 7.17
CA THR A 100 0.87 -0.31 6.72
C THR A 100 0.50 0.95 7.48
N GLY A 101 -0.08 1.93 6.76
CA GLY A 101 -0.55 3.19 7.34
C GLY A 101 0.52 4.04 8.01
N GLN A 102 1.74 4.05 7.45
CA GLN A 102 2.82 4.90 7.96
C GLN A 102 2.71 6.32 7.44
N GLU A 103 3.25 7.29 8.17
CA GLU A 103 3.57 8.61 7.62
C GLU A 103 4.83 8.53 6.74
N SER A 104 5.22 9.62 6.08
CA SER A 104 6.51 9.68 5.37
C SER A 104 7.65 9.50 6.36
N GLY A 105 8.66 8.71 5.99
CA GLY A 105 9.78 8.46 6.90
C GLY A 105 10.67 7.34 6.41
N GLU A 106 11.35 6.70 7.35
CA GLU A 106 12.21 5.56 7.10
C GLU A 106 12.04 4.47 8.15
N SER A 107 12.37 3.24 7.78
CA SER A 107 12.43 2.10 8.70
C SER A 107 13.53 1.13 8.30
N LEU A 108 14.05 0.42 9.29
CA LEU A 108 15.04 -0.63 9.08
C LEU A 108 14.35 -1.88 8.54
N PHE A 109 14.61 -2.21 7.29
CA PHE A 109 14.21 -3.49 6.71
C PHE A 109 15.25 -4.55 7.04
N THR A 110 14.81 -5.69 7.55
CA THR A 110 15.67 -6.86 7.81
C THR A 110 15.31 -7.98 6.85
N ALA A 111 16.32 -8.52 6.18
CA ALA A 111 16.17 -9.61 5.23
C ALA A 111 15.54 -10.84 5.89
N THR A 112 14.74 -11.58 5.10
CA THR A 112 14.22 -12.89 5.50
C THR A 112 15.08 -14.05 4.97
N GLN A 113 15.95 -13.78 3.99
CA GLN A 113 16.85 -14.76 3.38
C GLN A 113 18.15 -14.08 2.94
N ALA A 114 19.27 -14.79 3.00
CA ALA A 114 20.55 -14.32 2.45
C ALA A 114 20.72 -14.75 0.99
N ASN A 115 21.50 -13.97 0.24
CA ASN A 115 21.89 -14.22 -1.15
C ASN A 115 20.72 -14.36 -2.13
N VAL A 116 19.58 -13.75 -1.80
CA VAL A 116 18.41 -13.62 -2.67
C VAL A 116 17.94 -12.17 -2.62
N ALA A 117 17.45 -11.66 -3.75
CA ALA A 117 16.94 -10.30 -3.83
C ALA A 117 15.60 -10.15 -3.08
N HIS A 118 15.49 -9.09 -2.29
CA HIS A 118 14.24 -8.60 -1.71
C HIS A 118 13.76 -7.43 -2.56
N HIS A 119 12.61 -7.59 -3.19
CA HIS A 119 11.97 -6.51 -3.93
C HIS A 119 11.04 -5.78 -2.98
N ILE A 120 11.19 -4.47 -2.86
CA ILE A 120 10.39 -3.60 -1.99
C ILE A 120 9.62 -2.63 -2.87
N ARG A 121 8.34 -2.42 -2.55
CA ARG A 121 7.48 -1.42 -3.20
C ARG A 121 6.70 -0.64 -2.16
N VAL A 122 6.35 0.59 -2.51
CA VAL A 122 5.54 1.48 -1.67
C VAL A 122 4.34 1.98 -2.47
N ARG A 123 3.22 2.19 -1.80
CA ARG A 123 2.11 3.00 -2.34
C ARG A 123 1.75 4.08 -1.33
N ALA A 124 1.32 5.23 -1.84
CA ALA A 124 0.63 6.23 -1.03
C ALA A 124 -0.87 5.91 -0.95
N ARG A 125 -1.54 6.45 0.05
CA ARG A 125 -2.99 6.52 0.13
C ARG A 125 -3.40 7.79 0.86
N SER A 126 -4.32 8.55 0.30
CA SER A 126 -4.93 9.68 0.98
C SER A 126 -6.17 9.21 1.72
N GLU A 127 -6.25 9.52 3.01
CA GLU A 127 -7.36 9.14 3.88
C GLU A 127 -7.63 10.21 4.93
N GLN A 128 -8.89 10.34 5.35
CA GLN A 128 -9.26 11.13 6.52
C GLN A 128 -9.28 10.23 7.76
N VAL A 129 -8.71 10.73 8.86
CA VAL A 129 -8.67 9.99 10.13
C VAL A 129 -10.09 9.66 10.59
N PRO A 130 -10.43 8.38 10.85
CA PRO A 130 -11.76 8.00 11.33
C PRO A 130 -12.13 8.74 12.62
N GLY A 131 -13.35 9.29 12.67
CA GLY A 131 -13.86 10.03 13.84
C GLY A 131 -13.35 11.47 13.95
N GLY A 132 -12.44 11.91 13.07
CA GLY A 132 -12.04 13.32 12.95
C GLY A 132 -13.03 14.14 12.10
N PRO A 133 -12.86 15.48 12.08
CA PRO A 133 -13.54 16.33 11.11
C PRO A 133 -13.12 15.93 9.69
N GLY A 134 -14.05 15.97 8.74
CA GLY A 134 -13.78 15.59 7.36
C GLY A 134 -15.04 15.55 6.50
N ALA A 135 -14.83 15.35 5.20
CA ALA A 135 -15.88 15.12 4.23
C ALA A 135 -16.61 13.82 4.54
N TRP A 136 -17.94 13.84 4.42
CA TRP A 136 -18.80 12.66 4.50
C TRP A 136 -19.23 12.27 3.07
N PRO A 137 -19.10 10.99 2.64
CA PRO A 137 -18.57 9.86 3.40
C PRO A 137 -17.05 9.89 3.49
N ASN A 138 -16.48 9.11 4.41
CA ASN A 138 -15.03 9.00 4.44
C ASN A 138 -14.51 8.26 3.19
N HIS A 139 -13.87 9.02 2.30
CA HIS A 139 -13.20 8.50 1.11
C HIS A 139 -11.75 8.10 1.42
N ARG A 140 -11.25 7.10 0.71
CA ARG A 140 -9.82 6.76 0.68
C ARG A 140 -9.40 6.65 -0.78
N PHE A 141 -8.37 7.38 -1.15
CA PHE A 141 -7.82 7.40 -2.50
C PHE A 141 -6.47 6.67 -2.49
N PRO A 142 -6.40 5.43 -2.98
CA PRO A 142 -5.12 4.73 -3.09
C PRO A 142 -4.29 5.32 -4.23
N GLY A 143 -2.97 5.28 -4.08
CA GLY A 143 -1.98 5.45 -5.13
C GLY A 143 -1.68 4.12 -5.83
N GLU A 144 -0.98 4.18 -6.96
CA GLU A 144 -0.39 2.97 -7.53
C GLU A 144 0.79 2.48 -6.67
N TRP A 145 1.08 1.19 -6.77
CA TRP A 145 2.33 0.65 -6.27
C TRP A 145 3.49 1.18 -7.11
N SER A 146 4.55 1.65 -6.46
CA SER A 146 5.78 2.05 -7.12
C SER A 146 6.39 0.89 -7.90
N ALA A 147 7.26 1.21 -8.87
CA ALA A 147 8.18 0.22 -9.40
C ALA A 147 8.95 -0.45 -8.23
N PRO A 148 9.11 -1.78 -8.26
CA PRO A 148 9.83 -2.48 -7.21
C PRO A 148 11.33 -2.15 -7.27
N ARG A 149 11.95 -1.97 -6.11
CA ARG A 149 13.40 -1.82 -5.98
C ARG A 149 13.99 -3.04 -5.28
N ALA A 150 15.07 -3.58 -5.82
CA ALA A 150 15.71 -4.78 -5.30
C ALA A 150 16.90 -4.45 -4.41
N VAL A 151 17.08 -5.23 -3.35
CA VAL A 151 18.28 -5.26 -2.51
C VAL A 151 18.63 -6.71 -2.16
N THR A 152 19.90 -7.08 -2.26
CA THR A 152 20.39 -8.42 -1.87
C THR A 152 21.25 -8.32 -0.62
N PHE A 153 21.07 -9.24 0.31
CA PHE A 153 21.79 -9.29 1.58
C PHE A 153 22.75 -10.47 1.60
N THR A 154 24.00 -10.26 2.01
CA THR A 154 25.00 -11.36 2.05
C THR A 154 24.92 -12.19 3.32
N ASP A 155 24.48 -11.59 4.42
CA ASP A 155 24.55 -12.21 5.73
C ASP A 155 23.26 -12.95 6.04
N THR A 156 23.39 -14.13 6.66
CA THR A 156 22.25 -14.90 7.13
C THR A 156 21.42 -14.05 8.10
N PRO A 157 20.12 -13.87 7.85
CA PRO A 157 19.28 -13.11 8.74
C PRO A 157 19.13 -13.84 10.09
N PRO A 158 18.88 -13.10 11.18
CA PRO A 158 18.69 -13.71 12.49
C PRO A 158 17.51 -14.69 12.42
N GLN A 159 17.71 -15.92 12.91
CA GLN A 159 16.61 -16.87 13.04
C GLN A 159 15.60 -16.31 14.04
N GLN A 160 14.36 -16.09 13.62
CA GLN A 160 13.26 -15.84 14.54
C GLN A 160 12.91 -17.13 15.27
N HIS A 161 13.62 -17.43 16.37
CA HIS A 161 13.20 -18.49 17.26
C HIS A 161 11.98 -18.03 18.04
N THR A 162 10.79 -18.50 17.66
CA THR A 162 9.62 -18.44 18.55
C THR A 162 9.87 -19.44 19.69
N VAL A 163 10.52 -19.00 20.76
CA VAL A 163 10.68 -19.83 21.96
C VAL A 163 9.32 -19.90 22.64
N PHE A 164 8.59 -21.00 22.41
CA PHE A 164 7.48 -21.38 23.28
C PHE A 164 8.07 -21.84 24.61
N LEU A 165 8.10 -20.95 25.61
CA LEU A 165 8.34 -21.36 26.99
C LEU A 165 7.05 -22.04 27.50
N PRO A 166 7.06 -23.33 27.85
CA PRO A 166 5.92 -23.94 28.52
C PRO A 166 5.74 -23.25 29.88
N ASN A 167 4.51 -22.77 30.14
CA ASN A 167 4.12 -22.24 31.44
C ASN A 167 4.13 -23.40 32.45
N ILE A 168 5.16 -23.49 33.28
CA ILE A 168 5.15 -24.39 34.43
C ILE A 168 4.45 -23.62 35.56
N GLN A 169 3.16 -23.88 35.76
CA GLN A 169 2.47 -23.46 36.98
C GLN A 169 2.95 -24.35 38.13
N ASN A 170 3.60 -23.73 39.12
CA ASN A 170 3.86 -24.35 40.43
C ASN A 170 2.63 -24.20 41.33
#